data_AF-A0A956WK92-F1
#
_entry.id   AF-A0A956WK92-F1
#
_cell.length_a   1.000
_cell.length_b   1.000
_cell.length_c   1.000
_cell.angle_alpha   90.00
_cell.angle_beta   90.00
_cell.angle_gamma   90.00
#
_symmetry.space_group_name_H-M   'P 1'
#
loop_
_entity.id
_entity.type
_entity.pdbx_description
1 polymer ?
#
loop_
_entity_poly.entity_id
_entity_poly.type
_entity_poly.pdbx_seq_one_letter_code
_entity_poly.pdbx_strand_id
1 'polypeptide(L)'
;MIISAPRKSGGAQLRCLLSMAYDLKAPPASAPAGAGVAATAEWVAGLPDRSVSTCDLPFPTLEAAAAQSGVHIVGIIRHPFDLFLSNFDVAQQRAARGREDERAGFAWSIL
;
A
#
# COMPACT_ATOMS: atom_id res chain seq x y z
N MET A 1 -12.07 4.15 6.48
CA MET A 1 -12.17 3.01 5.54
C MET A 1 -10.77 2.48 5.26
N ILE A 2 -10.61 1.16 5.20
CA ILE A 2 -9.33 0.52 4.94
C ILE A 2 -9.44 -0.38 3.72
N ILE A 3 -8.53 -0.19 2.78
CA ILE A 3 -8.38 -1.03 1.61
C ILE A 3 -7.28 -2.06 1.91
N SER A 4 -7.66 -3.33 2.05
CA SER A 4 -6.73 -4.46 2.15
C SER A 4 -6.43 -4.96 0.75
N ALA A 5 -5.17 -4.82 0.34
CA ALA A 5 -4.80 -5.06 -1.05
C ALA A 5 -3.35 -5.56 -1.13
N PRO A 6 -3.10 -6.72 -1.74
CA PRO A 6 -1.74 -7.15 -2.05
C PRO A 6 -1.00 -6.08 -2.86
N ARG A 7 0.32 -6.01 -2.75
CA ARG A 7 1.11 -5.08 -3.58
C ARG A 7 0.80 -5.31 -5.06
N LYS A 8 0.64 -4.21 -5.80
CA LYS A 8 0.32 -4.20 -7.25
C LYS A 8 -1.08 -4.70 -7.64
N SER A 9 -1.99 -4.84 -6.68
CA SER A 9 -3.41 -5.15 -6.95
C SER A 9 -4.25 -3.96 -7.44
N GLY A 10 -3.75 -2.72 -7.33
CA GLY A 10 -4.51 -1.51 -7.64
C GLY A 10 -5.00 -0.73 -6.42
N GLY A 11 -4.61 -1.10 -5.19
CA GLY A 11 -5.00 -0.40 -3.96
C GLY A 11 -4.82 1.11 -3.99
N ALA A 12 -3.69 1.61 -4.52
CA ALA A 12 -3.45 3.05 -4.65
C ALA A 12 -4.45 3.75 -5.58
N GLN A 13 -4.80 3.12 -6.70
CA GLN A 13 -5.79 3.64 -7.64
C GLN A 13 -7.18 3.69 -7.00
N LEU A 14 -7.59 2.61 -6.31
CA LEU A 14 -8.87 2.58 -5.61
C LEU A 14 -8.93 3.61 -4.47
N ARG A 15 -7.84 3.81 -3.73
CA ARG A 15 -7.74 4.84 -2.69
C ARG A 15 -8.03 6.23 -3.27
N CYS A 16 -7.38 6.58 -4.39
CA CYS A 16 -7.60 7.86 -5.04
C CYS A 16 -9.05 8.00 -5.54
N LEU A 17 -9.60 6.95 -6.17
CA LEU A 17 -10.98 6.96 -6.66
C LEU A 17 -11.99 7.20 -5.52
N LEU A 18 -11.86 6.46 -4.41
CA LEU A 18 -12.75 6.58 -3.27
C LEU A 18 -12.60 7.92 -2.55
N SER A 19 -11.36 8.42 -2.46
CA SER A 19 -11.09 9.76 -1.94
C SER A 19 -11.83 10.84 -2.72
N MET A 20 -11.78 10.78 -4.06
CA MET A 20 -12.48 11.74 -4.91
C MET A 20 -14.01 11.55 -4.89
N ALA A 21 -14.49 10.30 -4.98
CA ALA A 21 -15.92 10.00 -5.11
C ALA A 21 -16.73 10.32 -3.84
N TYR A 22 -16.11 10.16 -2.67
CA TYR A 22 -16.78 10.31 -1.37
C TYR A 22 -16.22 11.46 -0.52
N ASP A 23 -15.35 12.29 -1.11
CA ASP A 23 -14.65 13.38 -0.42
C ASP A 23 -13.98 12.88 0.89
N LEU A 24 -13.17 11.82 0.75
CA LEU A 24 -12.46 11.19 1.87
C LEU A 24 -11.02 11.71 1.94
N LYS A 25 -10.54 11.95 3.16
CA LYS A 25 -9.13 12.24 3.42
C LYS A 25 -8.28 11.04 3.05
N ALA A 26 -7.18 11.26 2.34
CA ALA A 26 -6.27 10.20 1.92
C ALA A 26 -4.89 10.39 2.58
N PRO A 27 -4.79 10.23 3.92
CA PRO A 27 -3.55 10.50 4.64
C PRO A 27 -2.41 9.61 4.12
N PRO A 28 -1.15 10.06 4.24
CA PRO A 28 0.02 9.27 3.89
C PRO A 28 0.30 8.14 4.90
N ALA A 29 -0.56 7.97 5.92
CA ALA A 29 -0.36 7.04 7.02
C ALA A 29 -0.11 5.62 6.50
N SER A 30 1.15 5.20 6.59
CA SER A 30 1.56 3.84 6.27
C SER A 30 1.04 2.91 7.36
N ALA A 31 0.44 1.81 6.94
CA ALA A 31 0.11 0.74 7.87
C ALA A 31 1.37 0.22 8.58
N PRO A 32 1.27 -0.21 9.85
CA PRO A 32 2.42 -0.68 10.59
C PRO A 32 2.97 -1.96 9.95
N ALA A 33 4.27 -1.97 9.65
CA ALA A 33 4.90 -3.11 8.97
C ALA A 33 5.04 -4.30 9.93
N GLY A 34 4.51 -5.48 9.56
CA GLY A 34 4.68 -6.72 10.33
C GLY A 34 4.08 -6.67 11.75
N ALA A 35 3.17 -5.73 12.01
CA ALA A 35 2.58 -5.52 13.32
C ALA A 35 1.49 -6.54 13.65
N GLY A 36 1.46 -6.98 14.92
CA GLY A 36 0.37 -7.78 15.47
C GLY A 36 -0.96 -7.01 15.55
N VAL A 37 -1.98 -7.69 16.08
CA VAL A 37 -3.35 -7.15 16.19
C VAL A 37 -3.39 -5.83 16.97
N ALA A 38 -2.65 -5.70 18.07
CA ALA A 38 -2.65 -4.51 18.91
C ALA A 38 -2.17 -3.25 18.18
N ALA A 39 -1.02 -3.34 17.50
CA ALA A 39 -0.47 -2.23 16.72
C ALA A 39 -1.35 -1.90 15.50
N THR A 40 -2.02 -2.90 14.93
CA THR A 40 -3.02 -2.66 13.88
C THR A 40 -4.22 -1.89 14.44
N ALA A 41 -4.76 -2.27 15.61
CA ALA A 41 -5.87 -1.59 16.24
C ALA A 41 -5.54 -0.13 16.60
N GLU A 42 -4.35 0.13 17.15
CA GLU A 42 -3.86 1.48 17.44
C GLU A 42 -3.78 2.33 16.17
N TRP A 43 -3.21 1.77 15.09
CA TRP A 43 -3.17 2.44 13.80
C TRP A 43 -4.57 2.77 13.27
N VAL A 44 -5.51 1.83 13.33
CA VAL A 44 -6.90 2.05 12.89
C VAL A 44 -7.58 3.13 13.73
N ALA A 45 -7.37 3.14 15.05
CA ALA A 45 -7.91 4.16 15.95
C ALA A 45 -7.34 5.56 15.69
N GLY A 46 -6.09 5.64 15.18
CA GLY A 46 -5.44 6.89 14.80
C GLY A 46 -5.83 7.42 13.41
N LEU A 47 -6.63 6.70 12.63
CA LEU A 47 -7.07 7.16 11.31
C LEU A 47 -8.05 8.35 11.45
N PRO A 48 -7.89 9.42 10.66
CA PRO A 48 -8.83 10.53 10.69
C PRO A 48 -10.24 10.08 10.30
N ASP A 49 -11.25 10.73 10.87
CA ASP A 49 -12.63 10.58 10.41
C ASP A 49 -12.75 10.89 8.91
N ARG A 50 -13.62 10.12 8.25
CA ARG A 50 -13.85 10.20 6.80
C ARG A 50 -12.55 10.07 6.00
N SER A 51 -11.70 9.10 6.37
CA SER A 51 -10.47 8.79 5.64
C SER A 51 -10.50 7.44 4.92
N VAL A 52 -9.61 7.32 3.94
CA VAL A 52 -9.33 6.09 3.20
C VAL A 52 -7.82 5.81 3.21
N SER A 53 -7.46 4.62 3.69
CA SER A 53 -6.07 4.14 3.78
C SER A 53 -5.90 2.81 3.07
N THR A 54 -4.69 2.48 2.63
CA THR A 54 -4.37 1.17 2.03
C THR A 54 -3.33 0.42 2.84
N CYS A 55 -3.43 -0.90 2.91
CA CYS A 55 -2.44 -1.76 3.55
C CYS A 55 -2.34 -3.13 2.87
N ASP A 56 -1.22 -3.82 3.11
CA ASP A 56 -0.99 -5.21 2.72
C ASP A 56 -1.04 -6.17 3.93
N LEU A 57 -1.69 -5.74 5.02
CA LEU A 57 -1.87 -6.55 6.22
C LEU A 57 -2.81 -7.75 5.98
N PRO A 58 -2.56 -8.90 6.63
CA PRO A 58 -3.44 -10.06 6.56
C PRO A 58 -4.87 -9.75 7.05
N PHE A 59 -5.87 -10.35 6.39
CA PHE A 59 -7.28 -10.17 6.76
C PHE A 59 -7.58 -10.48 8.23
N PRO A 60 -7.08 -11.58 8.85
CA PRO A 60 -7.38 -11.87 10.26
C PRO A 60 -6.93 -10.76 11.22
N THR A 61 -5.80 -10.10 10.91
CA THR A 61 -5.29 -8.98 11.71
C THR A 61 -6.17 -7.75 11.58
N LEU A 62 -6.68 -7.49 10.37
CA LEU A 62 -7.57 -6.37 10.09
C LEU A 62 -8.97 -6.58 10.66
N GLU A 63 -9.51 -7.80 10.57
CA GLU A 63 -10.83 -8.15 11.10
C GLU A 63 -10.91 -7.87 12.60
N ALA A 64 -9.93 -8.33 13.37
CA ALA A 64 -9.86 -8.11 14.81
C ALA A 64 -9.77 -6.62 15.19
N ALA A 65 -9.04 -5.82 14.40
CA ALA A 65 -8.94 -4.37 14.60
C ALA A 65 -10.22 -3.62 14.15
N ALA A 66 -10.87 -4.09 13.09
CA ALA A 66 -12.09 -3.46 12.57
C ALA A 66 -13.31 -3.72 13.45
N ALA A 67 -13.41 -4.89 14.07
CA ALA A 67 -14.46 -5.22 15.03
C ALA A 67 -14.51 -4.23 16.21
N GLN A 68 -13.37 -3.64 16.58
CA GLN A 68 -13.25 -2.69 17.72
C GLN A 68 -13.55 -1.24 17.32
N SER A 69 -13.39 -0.88 16.04
CA SER A 69 -13.40 0.50 15.55
C SER A 69 -14.56 0.82 14.61
N GLY A 70 -15.31 -0.19 14.15
CA GLY A 70 -16.40 0.00 13.19
C GLY A 70 -15.93 0.41 11.78
N VAL A 71 -14.64 0.26 11.48
CA VAL A 71 -14.10 0.66 10.17
C VAL A 71 -14.54 -0.31 9.07
N HIS A 72 -14.94 0.24 7.92
CA HIS A 72 -15.19 -0.57 6.73
C HIS A 72 -13.88 -1.08 6.12
N ILE A 73 -13.81 -2.39 5.87
CA ILE A 73 -12.73 -3.06 5.14
C ILE A 73 -13.19 -3.33 3.70
N VAL A 74 -12.34 -2.98 2.73
CA VAL A 74 -12.52 -3.30 1.31
C VAL A 74 -11.34 -4.18 0.87
N GLY A 75 -11.63 -5.42 0.49
CA GLY A 75 -10.63 -6.33 -0.06
C GLY A 75 -10.50 -6.19 -1.57
N ILE A 76 -9.27 -6.10 -2.10
CA ILE A 76 -9.02 -6.15 -3.55
C ILE A 76 -8.41 -7.50 -3.90
N ILE A 77 -9.04 -8.18 -4.85
CA ILE A 77 -8.53 -9.39 -5.46
C ILE A 77 -8.13 -9.06 -6.89
N ARG A 78 -6.90 -9.46 -7.26
CA ARG A 78 -6.41 -9.41 -8.63
C ARG A 78 -5.90 -10.79 -9.02
N HIS A 79 -6.06 -11.13 -10.29
CA HIS A 79 -5.58 -12.39 -10.82
C HIS A 79 -4.07 -12.57 -10.51
N PRO A 80 -3.62 -13.74 -10.02
CA PRO A 80 -2.26 -13.92 -9.54
C PRO A 80 -1.20 -13.75 -10.63
N PHE A 81 -1.50 -14.12 -11.88
CA PHE A 81 -0.58 -13.92 -13.00
C PHE A 81 -0.37 -12.43 -13.33
N ASP A 82 -1.41 -11.60 -13.19
CA ASP A 82 -1.29 -10.16 -13.40
C ASP A 82 -0.46 -9.50 -12.30
N LEU A 83 -0.63 -9.99 -11.05
CA LEU A 83 0.20 -9.56 -9.93
C LEU A 83 1.66 -9.93 -10.16
N PHE A 84 1.92 -11.15 -10.64
CA PHE A 84 3.27 -11.59 -10.98
C PHE A 84 3.90 -10.68 -12.04
N LEU A 85 3.22 -10.45 -13.17
CA LEU A 85 3.73 -9.60 -14.25
C LEU A 85 3.98 -8.17 -13.76
N SER A 86 3.06 -7.60 -12.98
CA SER A 86 3.21 -6.23 -12.46
C SER A 86 4.35 -6.10 -11.45
N ASN A 87 4.58 -7.12 -10.61
CA ASN A 87 5.73 -7.14 -9.71
C ASN A 87 7.04 -7.34 -10.46
N PHE A 88 7.05 -8.21 -11.47
CA PHE A 88 8.23 -8.47 -12.30
C PHE A 88 8.67 -7.20 -13.05
N ASP A 89 7.76 -6.51 -13.72
CA ASP A 89 8.05 -5.24 -14.42
C ASP A 89 8.65 -4.19 -13.46
N VAL A 90 8.07 -4.05 -12.27
CA VAL A 90 8.57 -3.11 -11.25
C VAL A 90 9.96 -3.50 -10.74
N ALA A 91 10.23 -4.79 -10.59
CA ALA A 91 11.56 -5.29 -10.24
C ALA A 91 12.57 -5.01 -11.36
N GLN A 92 12.18 -5.20 -12.63
CA GLN A 92 13.03 -4.87 -13.78
C GLN A 92 13.35 -3.38 -13.86
N GLN A 93 12.35 -2.50 -13.70
CA GLN A 93 12.55 -1.05 -13.70
C GLN A 93 13.49 -0.61 -12.57
N ARG A 94 13.35 -1.19 -11.37
CA ARG A 94 14.26 -0.93 -10.25
C ARG A 94 15.69 -1.38 -10.55
N ALA A 95 15.85 -2.58 -11.12
CA ALA A 95 17.16 -3.08 -11.52
C ALA A 95 17.79 -2.25 -12.65
N ALA A 96 16.99 -1.74 -13.59
CA ALA A 96 17.46 -0.87 -14.66
C ALA A 96 17.94 0.49 -14.12
N ARG A 97 17.17 1.12 -13.22
CA ARG A 97 17.58 2.37 -12.55
C ARG A 97 18.86 2.20 -11.73
N GLY A 98 18.99 1.11 -10.97
CA GLY A 98 20.23 0.83 -10.23
C GLY A 98 21.46 0.71 -11.14
N ARG A 99 21.30 0.19 -12.36
CA ARG A 99 22.37 0.13 -13.38
C ARG A 99 22.67 1.49 -14.03
N GLU A 100 21.67 2.36 -14.15
CA GLU A 100 21.86 3.74 -14.64
C GLU A 100 22.63 4.58 -13.61
N ASP A 101 22.33 4.45 -12.32
CA ASP A 101 23.05 5.12 -11.24
C ASP A 101 24.53 4.65 -11.16
N GLU A 102 24.80 3.35 -11.34
CA GLU A 102 26.16 2.81 -11.43
C GLU A 102 26.93 3.35 -12.65
N ARG A 103 26.27 3.52 -13.80
CA ARG A 103 26.86 4.13 -15.00
C ARG A 103 27.10 5.64 -14.85
N ALA A 104 26.21 6.35 -14.17
CA ALA A 104 26.36 7.78 -13.90
C ALA A 104 27.51 8.06 -12.93
N GLY A 105 27.75 7.18 -11.94
CA GLY A 105 28.89 7.27 -11.03
C GLY A 105 30.26 7.11 -11.71
N PHE A 106 30.34 6.35 -12.81
CA PHE A 106 31.58 6.19 -13.59
C PHE A 106 31.90 7.38 -14.51
N ALA A 107 30.95 8.28 -14.78
CA ALA A 107 31.14 9.41 -15.68
C ALA A 107 31.77 10.65 -15.00
N TRP A 108 31.92 10.66 -13.67
CA TRP A 108 32.44 11.80 -12.90
C TRP A 108 33.93 11.70 -12.50
N SER A 109 34.67 10.70 -12.99
CA SER A 109 36.09 10.49 -12.62
C SER A 109 37.07 10.56 -13.80
N ILE A 110 36.62 11.05 -14.96
CA ILE A 110 37.49 11.37 -16.09
C ILE A 110 37.22 12.81 -16.50
N LEU A 111 37.87 13.76 -15.82
CA LEU A 111 38.34 15.05 -16.32
C LEU A 111 39.23 15.72 -15.27
#